data_AF-A0A944CWN4-F1
#
_entry.id   AF-A0A944CWN4-F1
#
_cell.length_a   1.000
_cell.length_b   1.000
_cell.length_c   1.000
_cell.angle_alpha   90.00
_cell.angle_beta   90.00
_cell.angle_gamma   90.00
#
_symmetry.space_group_name_H-M   'P 1'
#
loop_
_entity.id
_entity.type
_entity.pdbx_description
1 polymer ?
#
loop_
_entity_poly.entity_id
_entity_poly.type
_entity_poly.pdbx_seq_one_letter_code
_entity_poly.pdbx_strand_id
1 'polypeptide(L)'
;MTYHSEEVQQILKIALTHKQEREFSREQLIEIASELDISTEALQSAEQEWSIQRAETQRQHMLNTRQRQEFKSHLTNFIAVNIFLVLLNLVISPLYFWAIFPLLGWGLSLFFHGWKVYRNRS
;
A
#
# COMPACT_ATOMS: atom_id res chain seq x y z
N MET A 1 34.91 16.73 5.88
CA MET A 1 33.77 15.88 6.26
C MET A 1 33.72 14.73 5.26
N THR A 2 33.85 13.49 5.72
CA THR A 2 33.79 12.28 4.88
C THR A 2 32.41 11.66 5.05
N TYR A 3 31.70 11.44 3.95
CA TYR A 3 30.38 10.81 3.95
C TYR A 3 30.52 9.29 3.88
N HIS A 4 29.68 8.58 4.63
CA HIS A 4 29.63 7.13 4.55
C HIS A 4 28.96 6.68 3.25
N SER A 5 29.30 5.48 2.76
CA SER A 5 28.76 4.95 1.50
C SER A 5 27.22 4.98 1.45
N GLU A 6 26.55 4.72 2.58
CA GLU A 6 25.09 4.76 2.69
C GLU A 6 24.51 6.18 2.55
N GLU A 7 25.18 7.17 3.12
CA GLU A 7 24.74 8.57 3.05
C GLU A 7 24.88 9.12 1.62
N VAL A 8 25.97 8.76 0.94
CA VAL A 8 26.20 9.11 -0.48
C VAL A 8 25.08 8.54 -1.36
N GLN A 9 24.71 7.27 -1.15
CA GLN A 9 23.63 6.62 -1.89
C GLN A 9 22.27 7.29 -1.63
N GLN A 10 21.96 7.65 -0.38
CA GLN A 10 20.71 8.34 -0.04
C GLN A 10 20.63 9.73 -0.66
N ILE A 11 21.72 10.50 -0.59
CA ILE A 11 21.77 11.84 -1.19
C ILE A 11 21.60 11.75 -2.71
N LEU A 12 22.26 10.79 -3.36
CA LEU A 12 22.12 10.55 -4.79
C LEU A 12 20.68 10.17 -5.16
N LYS A 13 20.04 9.30 -4.38
CA LYS A 13 18.64 8.90 -4.57
C LYS A 13 17.68 10.09 -4.49
N ILE A 14 17.87 10.98 -3.52
CA ILE A 14 17.05 12.19 -3.37
C ILE A 14 17.27 13.14 -4.55
N ALA A 15 18.51 13.34 -4.98
CA ALA A 15 18.85 14.18 -6.13
C ALA A 15 18.24 13.67 -7.44
N LEU A 16 18.26 12.34 -7.67
CA LEU A 16 17.65 11.71 -8.84
C LEU A 16 16.12 11.80 -8.83
N THR A 17 15.50 11.71 -7.65
CA THR A 17 14.04 11.82 -7.50
C THR A 17 13.52 13.22 -7.88
N HIS A 18 14.32 14.27 -7.66
CA HIS A 18 13.96 15.64 -8.02
C HIS A 18 14.36 16.02 -9.46
N LYS A 19 15.23 15.25 -10.11
CA LYS A 19 15.62 15.42 -11.52
C LYS A 19 14.62 14.72 -12.44
N GLN A 20 13.37 15.11 -12.26
CA GLN A 20 12.15 14.64 -12.92
C GLN A 20 12.33 14.47 -14.45
N GLU A 21 11.93 13.30 -14.96
CA GLU A 21 11.55 13.02 -16.36
C GLU A 21 12.63 12.98 -17.45
N ARG A 22 13.76 12.31 -17.24
CA ARG A 22 14.40 11.62 -18.38
C ARG A 22 14.29 10.12 -18.17
N GLU A 23 13.42 9.49 -18.95
CA GLU A 23 13.61 8.09 -19.29
C GLU A 23 14.98 8.00 -19.95
N PHE A 24 15.93 7.35 -19.27
CA PHE A 24 17.24 7.12 -19.85
C PHE A 24 17.10 6.01 -20.87
N SER A 25 17.47 6.29 -22.12
CA SER A 25 17.52 5.26 -23.14
C SER A 25 18.59 4.23 -22.78
N ARG A 26 18.44 2.99 -23.27
CA ARG A 26 19.40 1.91 -23.00
C ARG A 26 20.84 2.31 -23.36
N GLU A 27 20.99 3.10 -24.42
CA GLU A 27 22.27 3.61 -24.90
C GLU A 27 22.93 4.57 -23.89
N GLN A 28 22.16 5.46 -23.27
CA GLN A 28 22.67 6.38 -22.25
C GLN A 28 23.09 5.64 -20.97
N LEU A 29 22.39 4.55 -20.66
CA LEU A 29 22.69 3.73 -19.49
C LEU A 29 24.01 2.97 -19.68
N ILE A 30 24.29 2.49 -20.90
CA ILE A 30 25.57 1.88 -21.28
C ILE A 30 26.70 2.93 -21.26
N GLU A 31 26.43 4.14 -21.74
CA GLU A 31 27.40 5.25 -21.71
C GLU A 31 27.83 5.58 -20.26
N ILE A 32 26.86 5.78 -19.36
CA ILE A 32 27.14 6.03 -17.93
C ILE A 32 27.86 4.84 -17.29
N ALA A 33 27.47 3.60 -17.59
CA ALA A 33 28.15 2.41 -17.10
C ALA A 33 29.62 2.38 -17.56
N SER A 34 29.88 2.74 -18.82
CA SER A 34 31.23 2.82 -19.36
C SER A 34 32.09 3.91 -18.71
N GLU A 35 31.51 5.06 -18.38
CA GLU A 35 32.19 6.14 -17.64
C GLU A 35 32.57 5.72 -16.21
N LEU A 36 31.80 4.81 -15.61
CA LEU A 36 32.02 4.29 -14.28
C LEU A 36 32.88 3.00 -14.26
N ASP A 37 33.49 2.63 -15.39
CA ASP A 37 34.28 1.40 -15.56
C ASP A 37 33.48 0.11 -15.28
N ILE A 38 32.15 0.15 -15.47
CA ILE A 38 31.24 -0.98 -15.32
C ILE A 38 31.15 -1.70 -16.65
N SER A 39 31.56 -2.98 -16.68
CA SER A 39 31.46 -3.80 -17.89
C SER A 39 30.01 -4.04 -18.30
N THR A 40 29.76 -4.17 -19.60
CA THR A 40 28.43 -4.49 -20.14
C THR A 40 27.89 -5.83 -19.63
N GLU A 41 28.76 -6.78 -19.28
CA GLU A 41 28.37 -8.04 -18.63
C GLU A 41 27.87 -7.83 -17.20
N ALA A 42 28.54 -6.97 -16.42
CA ALA A 42 28.09 -6.59 -15.07
C ALA A 42 26.77 -5.81 -15.13
N LEU A 43 26.57 -5.01 -16.18
CA LEU A 43 25.30 -4.31 -16.40
C LEU A 43 24.16 -5.27 -16.74
N GLN A 44 24.40 -6.27 -17.59
CA GLN A 44 23.41 -7.28 -17.94
C GLN A 44 23.01 -8.17 -16.75
N SER A 45 23.98 -8.58 -15.93
CA SER A 45 23.67 -9.35 -14.70
C SER A 45 22.86 -8.52 -13.71
N ALA A 46 23.19 -7.24 -13.55
CA ALA A 46 22.42 -6.30 -12.73
C ALA A 46 21.00 -6.06 -13.28
N GLU A 47 20.81 -5.94 -14.60
CA GLU A 47 19.48 -5.83 -15.23
C GLU A 47 18.62 -7.09 -14.98
N GLN A 48 19.25 -8.26 -15.05
CA GLN A 48 18.58 -9.56 -14.85
C GLN A 48 18.19 -9.77 -13.37
N GLU A 49 19.08 -9.46 -12.45
CA GLU A 49 18.83 -9.43 -11.00
C GLU A 49 17.69 -8.44 -10.68
N TRP A 50 17.76 -7.24 -11.25
CA TRP A 50 16.76 -6.19 -11.06
C TRP A 50 15.39 -6.59 -11.61
N SER A 51 15.33 -7.26 -12.76
CA SER A 51 14.10 -7.79 -13.34
C SER A 51 13.39 -8.74 -12.38
N ILE A 52 14.15 -9.65 -11.76
CA ILE A 52 13.65 -10.63 -10.78
C ILE A 52 13.15 -9.91 -9.52
N GLN A 53 13.96 -9.00 -8.97
CA GLN A 53 13.58 -8.22 -7.77
C GLN A 53 12.39 -7.28 -8.02
N ARG A 54 12.28 -6.72 -9.23
CA ARG A 54 11.17 -5.82 -9.59
C ARG A 54 9.85 -6.57 -9.62
N ALA A 55 9.81 -7.80 -10.13
CA ALA A 55 8.59 -8.62 -10.11
C ALA A 55 8.12 -8.89 -8.67
N GLU A 56 9.05 -9.15 -7.76
CA GLU A 56 8.75 -9.39 -6.34
C GLU A 56 8.31 -8.10 -5.61
N THR A 57 9.02 -7.00 -5.85
CA THR A 57 8.70 -5.69 -5.26
C THR A 57 7.35 -5.16 -5.75
N GLN A 58 7.06 -5.30 -7.06
CA GLN A 58 5.75 -4.97 -7.64
C GLN A 58 4.63 -5.80 -6.99
N ARG A 59 4.87 -7.10 -6.77
CA ARG A 59 3.92 -7.98 -6.08
C ARG A 59 3.62 -7.47 -4.68
N GLN A 60 4.64 -7.09 -3.91
CA GLN A 60 4.46 -6.53 -2.55
C GLN A 60 3.66 -5.22 -2.55
N HIS A 61 3.93 -4.31 -3.49
CA HIS A 61 3.20 -3.03 -3.59
C HIS A 61 1.72 -3.21 -4.02
N MET A 62 1.42 -4.17 -4.90
CA MET A 62 0.04 -4.46 -5.30
C MET A 62 -0.79 -5.09 -4.16
N LEU A 63 -0.16 -5.90 -3.31
CA LEU A 63 -0.85 -6.53 -2.17
C LEU A 63 -1.22 -5.50 -1.08
N ASN A 64 -0.37 -4.52 -0.84
CA ASN A 64 -0.59 -3.51 0.20
C ASN A 64 -1.67 -2.47 -0.17
N THR A 65 -1.86 -2.19 -1.45
CA THR A 65 -2.86 -1.21 -1.93
C THR A 65 -4.27 -1.80 -1.95
N ARG A 66 -4.44 -3.07 -2.36
CA ARG A 66 -5.75 -3.75 -2.43
C ARG A 66 -6.41 -3.91 -1.05
N GLN A 67 -5.64 -4.31 -0.04
CA GLN A 67 -6.16 -4.53 1.32
C GLN A 67 -6.78 -3.27 1.94
N ARG A 68 -6.24 -2.09 1.63
CA ARG A 68 -6.76 -0.81 2.15
C ARG A 68 -8.06 -0.38 1.49
N GLN A 69 -8.27 -0.74 0.22
CA GLN A 69 -9.48 -0.36 -0.52
C GLN A 69 -10.65 -1.28 -0.17
N GLU A 70 -10.41 -2.59 -0.05
CA GLU A 70 -11.45 -3.54 0.35
C GLU A 70 -12.00 -3.24 1.75
N PHE A 71 -11.12 -2.90 2.70
CA PHE A 71 -11.54 -2.51 4.05
C PHE A 71 -12.45 -1.27 4.07
N LYS A 72 -12.16 -0.25 3.25
CA LYS A 72 -12.99 0.96 3.15
C LYS A 72 -14.37 0.69 2.54
N SER A 73 -14.43 -0.20 1.56
CA SER A 73 -15.70 -0.61 0.93
C SER A 73 -16.61 -1.32 1.94
N HIS A 74 -16.06 -2.28 2.69
CA HIS A 74 -16.81 -3.01 3.72
C HIS A 74 -17.29 -2.09 4.86
N LEU A 75 -16.47 -1.13 5.28
CA LEU A 75 -16.85 -0.19 6.33
C LEU A 75 -17.98 0.76 5.87
N THR A 76 -17.91 1.25 4.62
CA THR A 76 -18.93 2.14 4.06
C THR A 76 -20.29 1.44 3.98
N ASN A 77 -20.31 0.20 3.48
CA ASN A 77 -21.54 -0.60 3.44
C ASN A 77 -22.10 -0.87 4.83
N PHE A 78 -21.25 -1.18 5.80
CA PHE A 78 -21.67 -1.40 7.18
C PHE A 78 -22.35 -0.15 7.78
N ILE A 79 -21.76 1.02 7.60
CA ILE A 79 -22.31 2.30 8.10
C ILE A 79 -23.62 2.64 7.39
N ALA A 80 -23.67 2.52 6.06
CA ALA A 80 -24.86 2.85 5.27
C ALA A 80 -26.07 1.98 5.65
N VAL A 81 -25.84 0.67 5.81
CA VAL A 81 -26.90 -0.28 6.24
C VAL A 81 -27.37 0.03 7.65
N ASN A 82 -26.45 0.28 8.60
CA ASN A 82 -26.84 0.63 9.98
C ASN A 82 -27.64 1.94 10.05
N ILE A 83 -27.23 2.98 9.32
CA ILE A 83 -27.98 4.26 9.25
C ILE A 83 -29.37 4.01 8.67
N PHE A 84 -29.48 3.24 7.58
CA PHE A 84 -30.76 2.92 6.97
C PHE A 84 -31.70 2.17 7.93
N LEU A 85 -31.20 1.16 8.65
CA LEU A 85 -32.01 0.42 9.63
C LEU A 85 -32.47 1.28 10.80
N VAL A 86 -31.62 2.18 11.30
CA VAL A 86 -31.99 3.12 12.37
C VAL A 86 -33.10 4.08 11.90
N LEU A 87 -32.96 4.64 10.70
CA LEU A 87 -33.99 5.49 10.09
C LEU A 87 -35.30 4.71 9.86
N LEU A 88 -35.21 3.48 9.36
CA LEU A 88 -36.37 2.61 9.13
C LEU A 88 -37.11 2.29 10.45
N ASN A 89 -36.36 2.05 11.54
CA ASN A 89 -36.93 1.83 12.86
C ASN A 89 -37.67 3.06 13.39
N LEU A 90 -37.11 4.26 13.20
CA LEU A 90 -37.74 5.53 13.57
C LEU A 90 -39.05 5.79 12.79
N VAL A 91 -39.12 5.38 11.52
CA VAL A 91 -40.31 5.54 10.66
C VAL A 91 -41.39 4.49 10.93
N ILE A 92 -41.01 3.21 11.07
CA ILE A 92 -41.98 2.10 11.20
C ILE A 92 -42.48 1.95 12.64
N SER A 93 -41.58 1.98 13.62
CA SER A 93 -41.90 1.65 15.01
C SER A 93 -41.01 2.42 16.00
N PRO A 94 -41.25 3.72 16.23
CA PRO A 94 -40.45 4.52 17.16
C PRO A 94 -40.54 4.05 18.62
N LEU A 95 -41.61 3.33 18.97
CA LEU A 95 -41.84 2.76 20.31
C LEU A 95 -41.17 1.40 20.53
N TYR A 96 -40.67 0.73 19.48
CA TYR A 96 -40.07 -0.61 19.55
C TYR A 96 -38.76 -0.65 18.76
N PHE A 97 -37.63 -0.62 19.47
CA PHE A 97 -36.28 -0.60 18.89
C PHE A 97 -35.83 -1.99 18.37
N TRP A 98 -36.48 -2.49 17.33
CA TRP A 98 -36.11 -3.77 16.70
C TRP A 98 -34.77 -3.70 15.95
N ALA A 99 -34.30 -2.50 15.59
CA ALA A 99 -32.98 -2.29 14.99
C ALA A 99 -31.80 -2.71 15.90
N ILE A 100 -32.01 -2.92 17.21
CA ILE A 100 -30.98 -3.39 18.15
C ILE A 100 -30.48 -4.81 17.80
N PHE A 101 -31.34 -5.68 17.25
CA PHE A 101 -30.98 -7.07 16.93
C PHE A 101 -29.95 -7.18 15.80
N PRO A 102 -30.13 -6.51 14.63
CA PRO A 102 -29.09 -6.46 13.60
C PRO A 102 -27.85 -5.67 14.05
N LEU A 103 -28.01 -4.62 14.87
CA LEU A 103 -26.90 -3.87 15.47
C LEU A 103 -26.03 -4.75 16.38
N LEU A 104 -26.63 -5.58 17.22
CA LEU A 104 -25.91 -6.50 18.12
C LEU A 104 -25.30 -7.66 17.35
N GLY A 105 -26.02 -8.26 16.39
CA GLY A 105 -25.52 -9.37 15.59
C GLY A 105 -24.29 -8.97 14.75
N TRP A 106 -24.35 -7.83 14.07
CA TRP A 106 -23.23 -7.36 13.26
C TRP A 106 -22.18 -6.58 14.09
N GLY A 107 -22.60 -5.89 15.15
CA GLY A 107 -21.69 -5.21 16.08
C GLY A 107 -20.75 -6.16 16.81
N LEU A 108 -21.23 -7.34 17.24
CA LEU A 108 -20.36 -8.39 17.79
C LEU A 108 -19.35 -8.89 16.75
N SER A 109 -19.78 -9.08 15.50
CA SER A 109 -18.89 -9.53 14.41
C SER A 109 -17.80 -8.50 14.12
N LEU A 110 -18.13 -7.20 14.13
CA LEU A 110 -17.16 -6.12 13.97
C LEU A 110 -16.21 -5.99 15.17
N PHE A 111 -16.73 -6.16 16.39
CA PHE A 111 -15.93 -6.11 17.63
C PHE A 111 -14.85 -7.19 17.64
N PHE A 112 -15.19 -8.43 17.31
CA PHE A 112 -14.22 -9.52 17.20
C PHE A 112 -13.18 -9.28 16.09
N HIS A 113 -13.59 -8.71 14.96
CA HIS A 113 -12.68 -8.38 13.87
C HIS A 113 -11.72 -7.25 14.26
N GLY A 114 -12.21 -6.19 14.90
CA GLY A 114 -11.43 -5.06 15.40
C GLY A 114 -10.44 -5.44 16.51
N TRP A 115 -10.87 -6.30 17.44
CA TRP A 115 -10.00 -6.81 18.51
C TRP A 115 -8.79 -7.58 17.97
N LYS A 116 -9.00 -8.40 16.93
CA LYS A 116 -7.91 -9.16 16.29
C LYS A 116 -6.89 -8.26 15.61
N VAL A 117 -7.35 -7.18 14.97
CA VAL A 117 -6.48 -6.19 14.30
C VAL A 117 -5.71 -5.35 15.32
N TYR A 118 -6.33 -4.96 16.43
CA TYR A 118 -5.68 -4.15 17.47
C TYR A 118 -4.65 -4.96 18.27
N ARG A 119 -4.93 -6.23 18.57
CA ARG A 119 -4.00 -7.09 19.32
C ARG A 119 -2.74 -7.46 18.54
N ASN A 120 -2.76 -7.42 17.21
CA ASN A 120 -1.58 -7.72 16.38
C ASN A 120 -0.61 -6.53 16.23
N ARG A 121 -0.81 -5.46 17.02
CA ARG A 121 0.06 -4.26 17.06
C ARG A 121 0.69 -3.98 18.43
N SER A 122 0.60 -4.91 19.39
CA SER A 122 1.31 -4.82 20.67
C SER A 122 2.29 -5.95 20.85
#